data_AF-X1I2R0-F1
#
_entry.id   AF-X1I2R0-F1
#
_cell.length_a   1.000
_cell.length_b   1.000
_cell.length_c   1.000
_cell.angle_alpha   90.00
_cell.angle_beta   90.00
_cell.angle_gamma   90.00
#
_symmetry.space_group_name_H-M   'P 1'
#
loop_
_entity.id
_entity.type
_entity.pdbx_description
1 polymer ?
#
loop_
_entity_poly.entity_id
_entity_poly.type
_entity_poly.pdbx_seq_one_letter_code
_entity_poly.pdbx_strand_id
1 'polypeptide(L)'
;LLLLDPIDYGSAFVFLKAVRGDKFEVKDIFSPFENIERYLNVILAEILKSAIIAIGIFLLIVPGIIFACKLAFVKFLVLDRNMGAVEAVKESR
;
A
#
# COMPACT_ATOMS: atom_id res chain seq x y z
N LEU A 1 -7.20 -9.44 -5.92
CA LEU A 1 -5.73 -9.50 -6.04
C LEU A 1 -5.34 -10.80 -6.73
N LEU A 2 -5.29 -11.95 -6.05
CA LEU A 2 -4.68 -13.20 -6.57
C LEU A 2 -5.09 -13.71 -7.98
N LEU A 3 -6.30 -13.41 -8.48
CA LEU A 3 -6.72 -13.79 -9.85
C LEU A 3 -6.48 -12.69 -10.91
N LEU A 4 -6.37 -11.42 -10.48
CA LEU A 4 -6.13 -10.27 -11.36
C LEU A 4 -4.64 -10.00 -11.53
N ASP A 5 -3.85 -10.23 -10.48
CA ASP A 5 -2.40 -9.99 -10.52
C ASP A 5 -1.71 -10.80 -11.63
N PRO A 6 -2.07 -12.08 -11.88
CA PRO A 6 -1.51 -12.83 -13.00
C PRO A 6 -1.81 -12.20 -14.36
N ILE A 7 -3.03 -11.69 -14.54
CA ILE A 7 -3.47 -11.05 -15.79
C ILE A 7 -2.72 -9.72 -15.99
N ASP A 8 -2.53 -8.95 -14.92
CA ASP A 8 -1.78 -7.68 -14.95
C ASP A 8 -0.32 -7.89 -15.36
N TYR A 9 0.38 -8.83 -14.72
CA TYR A 9 1.75 -9.20 -15.09
C TYR A 9 1.85 -9.77 -16.52
N GLY A 10 0.87 -10.59 -16.93
CA GLY A 10 0.78 -11.12 -18.28
C GLY A 10 0.57 -10.02 -19.33
N SER A 11 -0.27 -9.04 -19.03
CA SER A 11 -0.52 -7.89 -19.89
C SER A 11 0.73 -7.00 -20.03
N ALA A 12 1.42 -6.73 -18.92
CA ALA A 12 2.68 -6.01 -18.90
C ALA A 12 3.75 -6.70 -19.77
N PHE A 13 3.79 -8.03 -19.75
CA PHE A 13 4.69 -8.80 -20.60
C PHE A 13 4.36 -8.67 -22.09
N VAL A 14 3.08 -8.72 -22.46
CA VAL A 14 2.62 -8.50 -23.84
C VAL A 14 2.91 -7.08 -24.32
N PHE A 15 2.68 -6.07 -23.48
CA PHE A 15 3.04 -4.68 -23.81
C PHE A 15 4.56 -4.51 -23.99
N LEU A 16 5.38 -5.17 -23.17
CA LEU A 16 6.83 -5.17 -23.36
C LEU A 16 7.24 -5.79 -24.69
N LYS A 17 6.61 -6.90 -25.11
CA LYS A 17 6.81 -7.47 -26.44
C LYS A 17 6.40 -6.49 -27.55
N ALA A 18 5.25 -5.85 -27.42
CA ALA A 18 4.74 -4.90 -28.39
C ALA A 18 5.70 -3.72 -28.60
N VAL A 19 6.23 -3.14 -27.51
CA VAL A 19 7.21 -2.04 -27.58
C VAL A 19 8.54 -2.48 -28.19
N ARG A 20 8.91 -3.75 -28.04
CA ARG A 20 10.13 -4.33 -28.63
C ARG A 20 9.98 -4.70 -30.11
N GLY A 21 8.77 -4.63 -30.66
CA GLY A 21 8.49 -5.07 -32.03
C GLY A 21 8.41 -6.59 -32.19
N ASP A 22 8.32 -7.33 -31.09
CA ASP A 22 8.16 -8.78 -31.11
C ASP A 22 6.73 -9.15 -31.53
N LYS A 23 6.58 -10.28 -32.25
CA LYS A 23 5.25 -10.86 -32.47
C LYS A 23 4.68 -11.34 -31.13
N PHE A 24 3.46 -10.92 -30.82
CA PHE A 24 2.75 -11.36 -29.63
C PHE A 24 1.34 -11.83 -29.98
N GLU A 25 0.87 -12.83 -29.26
CA GLU A 25 -0.50 -13.33 -29.32
C GLU A 25 -1.20 -13.15 -27.96
N VAL A 26 -2.54 -13.13 -27.94
CA VAL A 26 -3.30 -12.99 -26.68
C VAL A 26 -2.99 -14.13 -25.70
N LYS A 27 -2.66 -15.32 -26.20
CA LYS A 27 -2.23 -16.46 -25.38
C LYS A 27 -0.92 -16.20 -24.62
N ASP A 28 -0.08 -15.28 -25.10
CA ASP A 28 1.21 -14.97 -24.48
C ASP A 28 1.06 -14.27 -23.12
N ILE A 29 -0.14 -13.79 -22.78
CA ILE A 29 -0.47 -13.29 -21.44
C ILE A 29 -0.20 -14.38 -20.38
N PHE A 30 -0.41 -15.65 -20.73
CA PHE A 30 -0.17 -16.78 -19.82
C PHE A 30 1.27 -17.33 -19.88
N SER A 31 2.08 -16.90 -20.85
CA SER A 31 3.46 -17.38 -21.02
C SER A 31 4.40 -17.12 -19.81
N PRO A 32 4.23 -16.06 -18.99
CA PRO A 32 5.02 -15.92 -17.76
C PRO A 32 4.71 -16.98 -16.69
N PHE A 33 3.57 -17.67 -16.80
CA PHE A 33 3.08 -18.66 -15.84
C PHE A 33 3.40 -20.10 -16.24
N GLU A 34 3.91 -20.33 -17.46
CA GLU A 34 4.32 -21.65 -17.93
C GLU A 34 5.57 -22.18 -17.22
N ASN A 35 6.42 -21.27 -16.72
CA ASN A 35 7.63 -21.61 -15.98
C ASN A 35 7.39 -21.44 -14.49
N ILE A 36 7.50 -22.54 -13.73
CA ILE A 36 7.18 -22.56 -12.30
C ILE A 36 8.07 -21.62 -11.48
N GLU A 37 9.34 -21.47 -11.86
CA GLU A 37 10.28 -20.55 -11.20
C GLU A 37 9.87 -19.07 -11.41
N ARG A 38 9.47 -18.72 -12.63
CA ARG A 38 9.06 -17.36 -12.97
C ARG A 38 7.73 -17.01 -12.30
N TYR A 39 6.82 -17.96 -12.21
CA TYR A 39 5.57 -17.81 -11.47
C TYR A 39 5.80 -17.56 -9.98
N LEU A 40 6.67 -18.34 -9.34
CA LEU A 40 7.02 -18.14 -7.93
C LEU A 40 7.64 -16.75 -7.70
N ASN A 41 8.50 -16.28 -8.60
CA ASN A 41 9.07 -14.94 -8.51
C ASN A 41 8.00 -13.84 -8.57
N VAL A 42 6.98 -13.98 -9.44
CA VAL A 42 5.85 -13.05 -9.51
C VAL A 42 5.06 -13.03 -8.19
N ILE A 43 4.75 -14.21 -7.64
CA ILE A 43 4.04 -14.31 -6.35
C ILE A 43 4.86 -13.68 -5.22
N LEU A 44 6.15 -14.00 -5.13
CA LEU A 44 7.04 -13.46 -4.10
C LEU A 44 7.16 -11.95 -4.19
N ALA A 45 7.26 -11.39 -5.41
CA ALA A 45 7.28 -9.96 -5.63
C ALA A 45 6.00 -9.29 -5.13
N GLU A 46 4.83 -9.88 -5.40
CA GLU A 46 3.54 -9.31 -4.97
C GLU A 46 3.35 -9.40 -3.46
N ILE A 47 3.76 -10.51 -2.83
CA ILE A 47 3.75 -10.65 -1.37
C ILE A 47 4.68 -9.61 -0.73
N LEU A 48 5.89 -9.44 -1.26
CA LEU A 48 6.84 -8.46 -0.72
C LEU A 48 6.33 -7.02 -0.89
N LYS A 49 5.84 -6.69 -2.09
CA LYS A 49 5.25 -5.37 -2.39
C LYS A 49 4.09 -5.07 -1.44
N SER A 50 3.15 -6.00 -1.29
CA SER A 50 1.99 -5.83 -0.43
C SER A 50 2.36 -5.72 1.05
N ALA A 51 3.33 -6.50 1.53
CA ALA A 51 3.86 -6.39 2.89
C ALA A 51 4.48 -5.02 3.16
N ILE A 52 5.31 -4.51 2.25
CA ILE A 52 5.94 -3.18 2.38
C ILE A 52 4.86 -2.09 2.47
N ILE A 53 3.87 -2.13 1.59
CA ILE A 53 2.76 -1.15 1.58
C ILE A 53 1.96 -1.26 2.87
N ALA A 54 1.61 -2.46 3.31
CA ALA A 54 0.84 -2.69 4.54
C ALA A 54 1.58 -2.17 5.79
N ILE A 55 2.88 -2.41 5.88
CA ILE A 55 3.72 -1.91 6.97
C ILE A 55 3.78 -0.37 6.94
N GLY A 56 3.96 0.23 5.77
CA GLY A 56 3.97 1.69 5.61
C GLY A 56 2.65 2.33 6.05
N ILE A 57 1.52 1.74 5.66
CA ILE A 57 0.18 2.18 6.06
C ILE A 57 0.01 2.02 7.57
N PHE A 58 0.38 0.89 8.15
CA PHE A 58 0.26 0.64 9.58
C PHE A 58 1.08 1.65 10.40
N LEU A 59 2.31 1.93 9.98
CA LEU A 59 3.20 2.92 10.60
C LEU A 59 2.69 4.36 10.53
N LEU A 60 1.75 4.68 9.64
CA LEU A 60 1.18 6.03 9.52
C LEU A 60 -0.19 6.13 10.17
N ILE A 61 -1.07 5.16 9.91
CA ILE A 61 -2.45 5.17 10.39
C ILE A 61 -2.51 4.99 11.91
N VAL A 62 -1.79 3.99 12.46
CA VAL A 62 -1.85 3.68 13.89
C VAL A 62 -1.39 4.85 14.76
N PRO A 63 -0.21 5.46 14.55
CA PRO A 63 0.17 6.63 15.34
C PRO A 63 -0.73 7.84 15.09
N GLY A 64 -1.24 8.02 13.87
CA GLY A 64 -2.22 9.06 13.56
C GLY A 64 -3.49 8.94 14.41
N ILE A 65 -4.05 7.73 14.53
CA ILE A 65 -5.22 7.46 15.38
C ILE A 65 -4.88 7.69 16.85
N ILE A 66 -3.72 7.23 17.32
CA ILE A 66 -3.28 7.45 18.72
C ILE A 66 -3.22 8.94 19.04
N PHE A 67 -2.62 9.76 18.17
CA PHE A 67 -2.56 11.21 18.37
C PHE A 67 -3.94 11.86 18.30
N ALA A 68 -4.80 11.44 17.38
CA ALA A 68 -6.16 11.97 17.28
C ALA A 68 -6.96 11.71 18.57
N CYS A 69 -6.87 10.50 19.12
CA CYS A 69 -7.50 10.15 20.39
C CYS A 69 -6.94 10.98 21.56
N LYS A 70 -5.62 11.14 21.65
CA LYS A 70 -4.99 11.97 22.70
C LYS A 70 -5.42 13.43 22.59
N LEU A 71 -5.41 14.01 21.40
CA LEU A 71 -5.67 15.43 21.19
C LEU A 71 -7.17 15.79 21.15
N ALA A 72 -8.08 14.82 21.24
CA ALA A 72 -9.52 15.04 21.16
C ALA A 72 -10.05 16.03 22.22
N PHE A 73 -9.39 16.11 23.38
CA PHE A 73 -9.82 16.97 24.49
C PHE A 73 -9.21 18.37 24.50
N VAL A 74 -8.22 18.65 23.65
CA VAL A 74 -7.55 19.96 23.57
C VAL A 74 -8.56 21.08 23.33
N LYS A 75 -9.55 20.87 22.45
CA LYS A 75 -10.59 21.88 22.17
C LYS A 75 -11.40 22.26 23.41
N PHE A 76 -11.68 21.30 24.30
CA PHE A 76 -12.46 21.56 25.51
C PHE A 76 -11.61 22.28 26.56
N LEU A 77 -10.34 21.89 26.70
CA LEU A 77 -9.39 22.55 27.62
C LEU A 77 -9.15 24.03 27.26
N VAL A 78 -9.04 24.34 25.97
CA VAL A 78 -8.88 25.73 25.50
C VAL A 78 -10.15 26.55 25.77
N LEU A 79 -11.33 26.01 25.48
CA LEU A 79 -12.59 26.77 25.57
C LEU A 79 -13.14 26.88 27.00
N ASP A 80 -13.06 25.81 27.79
CA ASP A 80 -13.64 25.76 29.14
C ASP A 80 -12.67 26.31 30.19
N ARG A 81 -11.37 26.02 30.05
CA ARG A 81 -10.35 26.40 31.04
C ARG A 81 -9.49 27.61 30.62
N ASN A 82 -9.77 28.26 29.48
CA ASN A 82 -8.96 29.36 28.94
C ASN A 82 -7.45 29.05 28.86
N MET A 83 -7.08 27.77 28.68
CA MET A 83 -5.69 27.33 28.61
C MET A 83 -5.04 27.73 27.28
N GLY A 84 -3.74 28.07 27.32
CA GLY A 84 -2.96 28.28 26.10
C GLY A 84 -2.81 26.98 25.30
N ALA A 85 -2.66 27.06 23.98
CA ALA A 85 -2.61 25.88 23.09
C ALA A 85 -1.57 24.83 23.50
N VAL A 86 -0.38 25.27 23.94
CA VAL A 86 0.70 24.38 24.38
C VAL A 86 0.39 23.71 25.72
N GLU A 87 -0.28 24.41 26.64
CA GLU A 87 -0.72 23.85 27.92
C GLU A 87 -1.84 22.83 27.73
N ALA A 88 -2.83 23.15 26.90
CA ALA A 88 -3.93 22.25 26.59
C ALA A 88 -3.45 20.93 25.93
N VAL A 89 -2.43 20.99 25.06
CA VAL A 89 -1.82 19.78 24.45
C VAL A 89 -1.05 18.95 25.48
N LYS A 90 -0.37 19.59 26.44
CA LYS A 90 0.34 18.88 27.51
C LYS A 90 -0.63 18.19 28.47
N GLU A 91 -1.73 18.86 28.80
CA GLU A 91 -2.76 18.34 29.70
C GLU A 91 -3.56 17.19 29.06
N SER A 92 -3.71 17.22 27.73
CA SER A 92 -4.43 16.20 26.94
C SER A 92 -3.56 14.98 26.55
N ARG A 93 -2.35 14.83 27.12
CA ARG A 93 -1.36 13.82 26.68
C ARG A 93 -1.53 12.44 27.29
#